data_AF-B8J537-F1
#
_entry.id   AF-B8J537-F1
#
_cell.length_a   1.000
_cell.length_b   1.000
_cell.length_c   1.000
_cell.angle_alpha   90.00
_cell.angle_beta   90.00
_cell.angle_gamma   90.00
#
_symmetry.space_group_name_H-M   'P 1'
#
loop_
_entity.id
_entity.type
_entity.pdbx_description
1 polymer ?
#
loop_
_entity_poly.entity_id
_entity_poly.type
_entity_poly.pdbx_seq_one_letter_code
_entity_poly.pdbx_strand_id
1 'polypeptide(L)'
;MRIGLASDSDGDVGALVRALDVLARAGVDRAFFLGRRLADLEAALARRAAAGPDPLAGRVVRVASRADPERAAGAPAKVIDLLEGLLCCAVHDKAELTRDDIENATLLLHGRAARAALVGIGPRCFVAPGRVRAAAVAPGTSPEPPSCAVLEIGPDGFALTVLGLDGAELRRERAAATGGGGRLSVR
;
A
#
# COMPACT_ATOMS: atom_id res chain seq x y z
N MET A 1 -13.69 -6.65 0.03
CA MET A 1 -13.17 -5.26 0.03
C MET A 1 -12.01 -5.12 -0.96
N ARG A 2 -11.85 -3.94 -1.60
CA ARG A 2 -10.73 -3.61 -2.50
C ARG A 2 -9.93 -2.45 -1.94
N ILE A 3 -8.64 -2.65 -1.68
CA ILE A 3 -7.73 -1.64 -1.15
C ILE A 3 -6.71 -1.25 -2.20
N GLY A 4 -6.54 0.04 -2.45
CA GLY A 4 -5.47 0.57 -3.28
C GLY A 4 -4.19 0.77 -2.47
N LEU A 5 -3.04 0.45 -3.06
CA LEU A 5 -1.73 0.55 -2.43
C LEU A 5 -0.78 1.30 -3.37
N ALA A 6 -0.13 2.34 -2.85
CA ALA A 6 0.93 3.08 -3.53
C ALA A 6 2.03 3.47 -2.55
N SER A 7 3.27 3.61 -3.03
CA SER A 7 4.43 3.93 -2.19
C SER A 7 5.55 4.51 -3.03
N ASP A 8 6.53 5.12 -2.37
CA ASP A 8 7.86 5.40 -2.94
C ASP A 8 7.84 6.35 -4.16
N SER A 9 7.20 7.50 -3.99
CA SER A 9 7.13 8.57 -5.01
C SER A 9 8.45 9.32 -5.21
N ASP A 10 9.18 9.59 -4.13
CA ASP A 10 10.55 10.16 -4.13
C ASP A 10 10.69 11.42 -5.02
N GLY A 11 9.71 12.31 -5.00
CA GLY A 11 9.64 13.55 -5.78
C GLY A 11 8.83 13.46 -7.08
N ASP A 12 8.49 12.25 -7.56
CA ASP A 12 7.70 12.07 -8.78
C ASP A 12 6.19 12.18 -8.51
N VAL A 13 5.74 13.41 -8.28
CA VAL A 13 4.31 13.74 -8.08
C VAL A 13 3.48 13.33 -9.30
N GLY A 14 4.03 13.40 -10.52
CA GLY A 14 3.32 13.02 -11.73
C GLY A 14 3.01 11.51 -11.78
N ALA A 15 3.98 10.68 -11.40
CA ALA A 15 3.76 9.24 -11.26
C ALA A 15 2.76 8.92 -10.15
N LEU A 16 2.81 9.63 -9.03
CA LEU A 16 1.85 9.42 -7.95
C LEU A 16 0.42 9.81 -8.36
N VAL A 17 0.23 10.90 -9.11
CA VAL A 17 -1.09 11.23 -9.70
C VAL A 17 -1.59 10.09 -10.57
N ARG A 18 -0.76 9.58 -11.50
CA ARG A 18 -1.15 8.46 -12.36
C ARG A 18 -1.50 7.21 -11.57
N ALA A 19 -0.73 6.89 -10.52
CA ALA A 19 -1.02 5.77 -9.63
C ALA A 19 -2.40 5.93 -8.97
N LEU A 20 -2.68 7.11 -8.39
CA LEU A 20 -3.98 7.39 -7.76
C LEU A 20 -5.13 7.35 -8.76
N ASP A 21 -4.93 7.79 -10.00
CA ASP A 21 -5.94 7.70 -11.05
C ASP A 21 -6.22 6.24 -11.46
N VAL A 22 -5.18 5.40 -11.54
CA VAL A 22 -5.33 3.95 -11.75
C VAL A 22 -6.14 3.32 -10.61
N LEU A 23 -5.80 3.64 -9.36
CA LEU A 23 -6.52 3.13 -8.18
C LEU A 23 -7.99 3.60 -8.15
N ALA A 24 -8.24 4.86 -8.49
CA ALA A 24 -9.60 5.40 -8.59
C ALA A 24 -10.41 4.68 -9.68
N ARG A 25 -9.84 4.46 -10.88
CA ARG A 25 -10.48 3.69 -11.96
C ARG A 25 -10.72 2.23 -11.58
N ALA A 26 -9.85 1.65 -10.75
CA ALA A 26 -10.02 0.30 -10.25
C ALA A 26 -11.14 0.18 -9.19
N GLY A 27 -11.74 1.29 -8.75
CA GLY A 27 -12.87 1.29 -7.83
C GLY A 27 -12.51 0.82 -6.43
N VAL A 28 -11.34 1.22 -5.92
CA VAL A 28 -10.91 0.86 -4.56
C VAL A 28 -11.77 1.54 -3.49
N ASP A 29 -12.02 0.84 -2.39
CA ASP A 29 -12.81 1.34 -1.25
C ASP A 29 -12.02 2.33 -0.38
N ARG A 30 -10.69 2.18 -0.38
CA ARG A 30 -9.73 2.99 0.37
C ARG A 30 -8.37 2.83 -0.27
N ALA A 31 -7.52 3.85 -0.20
CA ALA A 31 -6.13 3.76 -0.65
C ALA A 31 -5.17 3.97 0.53
N PHE A 32 -4.05 3.26 0.53
CA PHE A 32 -2.93 3.48 1.44
C PHE A 32 -1.75 4.01 0.65
N PHE A 33 -1.24 5.15 1.09
CA PHE A 33 0.07 5.64 0.68
C PHE A 33 1.10 5.25 1.75
N LEU A 34 1.96 4.29 1.41
CA LEU A 34 2.91 3.65 2.33
C LEU A 34 4.24 4.43 2.44
N GLY A 35 4.18 5.75 2.27
CA GLY A 35 5.27 6.67 2.59
C GLY A 35 6.31 6.89 1.50
N ARG A 36 7.45 7.43 1.94
CA ARG A 36 8.62 7.98 1.22
C ARG A 36 8.63 9.50 1.13
N ARG A 37 7.49 10.10 0.76
CA ARG A 37 7.37 11.57 0.67
C ARG A 37 5.91 12.00 0.81
N LEU A 38 5.46 12.36 2.02
CA LEU A 38 4.07 12.78 2.23
C LEU A 38 3.73 14.08 1.49
N ALA A 39 4.68 15.00 1.37
CA ALA A 39 4.53 16.19 0.53
C ALA A 39 4.16 15.86 -0.93
N ASP A 40 4.63 14.75 -1.50
CA ASP A 40 4.23 14.34 -2.86
C ASP A 40 2.78 13.92 -2.92
N LEU A 41 2.31 13.21 -1.89
CA LEU A 41 0.92 12.80 -1.78
C LEU A 41 0.00 14.01 -1.71
N GLU A 42 0.31 14.97 -0.86
CA GLU A 42 -0.50 16.19 -0.73
C GLU A 42 -0.50 17.00 -2.05
N ALA A 43 0.65 17.10 -2.73
CA ALA A 43 0.71 17.73 -4.05
C ALA A 43 -0.09 16.96 -5.11
N ALA A 44 -0.08 15.63 -5.09
CA ALA A 44 -0.84 14.79 -6.00
C ALA A 44 -2.36 14.91 -5.77
N LEU A 45 -2.79 14.88 -4.51
CA LEU A 45 -4.20 15.06 -4.12
C LEU A 45 -4.70 16.47 -4.50
N ALA A 46 -3.91 17.52 -4.25
CA ALA A 46 -4.26 18.88 -4.63
C ALA A 46 -4.44 19.02 -6.15
N ARG A 47 -3.55 18.41 -6.95
CA ARG A 47 -3.69 18.39 -8.42
C ARG A 47 -4.96 17.68 -8.88
N ARG A 48 -5.30 16.54 -8.27
CA ARG A 48 -6.51 15.77 -8.61
C ARG A 48 -7.77 16.54 -8.21
N ALA A 49 -7.79 17.17 -7.03
CA ALA A 49 -8.89 18.02 -6.59
C ALA A 49 -9.11 19.24 -7.50
N ALA A 50 -8.02 19.84 -8.02
CA ALA A 50 -8.11 20.94 -8.98
C ALA A 50 -8.66 20.50 -10.36
N ALA A 51 -8.51 19.23 -10.72
CA ALA A 51 -9.01 18.67 -11.97
C ALA A 51 -10.49 18.27 -11.93
N GLY A 52 -11.09 18.15 -10.73
CA GLY A 52 -12.50 17.83 -10.54
C GLY A 52 -12.77 17.00 -9.28
N PRO A 53 -13.99 16.46 -9.14
CA PRO A 53 -14.32 15.57 -8.03
C PRO A 53 -13.38 14.36 -7.99
N ASP A 54 -12.71 14.17 -6.85
CA ASP A 54 -11.77 13.06 -6.65
C ASP A 54 -12.46 11.90 -5.91
N PRO A 55 -12.63 10.71 -6.54
CA PRO A 55 -13.24 9.54 -5.89
C PRO A 55 -12.49 9.03 -4.65
N LEU A 56 -11.21 9.39 -4.50
CA LEU A 56 -10.36 9.02 -3.37
C LEU A 56 -10.27 10.13 -2.30
N ALA A 57 -10.93 11.27 -2.49
CA ALA A 57 -10.92 12.37 -1.53
C ALA A 57 -11.36 11.88 -0.14
N GLY A 58 -10.54 12.13 0.87
CA GLY A 58 -10.79 11.68 2.25
C GLY A 58 -10.65 10.16 2.49
N ARG A 59 -10.33 9.36 1.46
CA ARG A 59 -10.20 7.89 1.53
C ARG A 59 -8.76 7.40 1.43
N VAL A 60 -7.78 8.30 1.52
CA VAL A 60 -6.36 7.98 1.50
C VAL A 60 -5.79 7.95 2.92
N VAL A 61 -5.35 6.77 3.35
CA VAL A 61 -4.57 6.56 4.56
C VAL A 61 -3.11 6.88 4.27
N ARG A 62 -2.48 7.57 5.22
CA ARG A 62 -1.11 8.09 5.09
C ARG A 62 -0.21 7.36 6.07
N VAL A 63 0.97 6.97 5.60
CA VAL A 63 2.04 6.45 6.45
C VAL A 63 3.30 7.26 6.20
N ALA A 64 3.85 7.87 7.24
CA ALA A 64 5.06 8.67 7.17
C ALA A 64 6.30 7.78 7.24
N SER A 65 7.21 7.95 6.28
CA SER A 65 8.55 7.36 6.33
C SER A 65 9.43 8.07 7.38
N ARG A 66 10.55 7.46 7.75
CA ARG A 66 11.55 8.10 8.64
C ARG A 66 12.13 9.39 8.08
N ALA A 67 12.16 9.54 6.76
CA ALA A 67 12.73 10.70 6.09
C ALA A 67 11.71 11.85 5.93
N ASP A 68 10.43 11.61 6.18
CA ASP A 68 9.38 12.62 6.06
C ASP A 68 9.45 13.64 7.21
N PRO A 69 9.64 14.94 6.94
CA PRO A 69 9.56 15.97 7.97
C PRO A 69 8.22 15.96 8.72
N GLU A 70 7.14 15.59 8.03
CA GLU A 70 5.79 15.48 8.58
C GLU A 70 5.71 14.45 9.72
N ARG A 71 6.60 13.44 9.74
CA ARG A 71 6.69 12.49 10.85
C ARG A 71 7.07 13.18 12.16
N ALA A 72 8.01 14.12 12.12
CA ALA A 72 8.39 14.92 13.28
C ALA A 72 7.26 15.86 13.71
N ALA A 73 6.40 16.25 12.77
CA ALA A 73 5.18 17.03 13.02
C ALA A 73 3.97 16.17 13.44
N GLY A 74 4.15 14.87 13.70
CA GLY A 74 3.11 13.98 14.22
C GLY A 74 2.37 13.14 13.18
N ALA A 75 2.76 13.17 11.90
CA ALA A 75 2.21 12.24 10.91
C ALA A 75 2.52 10.78 11.31
N PRO A 76 1.56 9.86 11.13
CA PRO A 76 1.67 8.51 11.67
C PRO A 76 2.74 7.69 10.94
N ALA A 77 3.73 7.21 11.68
CA ALA A 77 4.74 6.28 11.16
C ALA A 77 4.21 4.85 10.96
N LYS A 78 3.11 4.54 11.65
CA LYS A 78 2.42 3.25 11.66
C LYS A 78 0.93 3.51 11.77
N VAL A 79 0.13 2.78 11.00
CA VAL A 79 -1.33 2.81 11.07
C VAL A 79 -1.84 1.41 11.35
N ILE A 80 -2.70 1.29 12.36
CA ILE A 80 -3.47 0.08 12.63
C ILE A 80 -4.90 0.32 12.16
N ASP A 81 -5.46 -0.61 11.40
CA ASP A 81 -6.77 -0.49 10.78
C ASP A 81 -7.50 -1.85 10.80
N LEU A 82 -8.82 -1.83 10.71
CA LEU A 82 -9.64 -3.03 10.64
C LEU A 82 -10.23 -3.16 9.24
N LEU A 83 -9.78 -4.14 8.48
CA LEU A 83 -10.19 -4.37 7.09
C LEU A 83 -10.93 -5.71 6.99
N GLU A 84 -12.25 -5.68 6.77
CA GLU A 84 -13.09 -6.90 6.75
C GLU A 84 -12.92 -7.77 8.01
N GLY A 85 -12.78 -7.13 9.18
CA GLY A 85 -12.56 -7.83 10.45
C GLY A 85 -11.11 -8.31 10.68
N LEU A 86 -10.20 -8.06 9.74
CA LEU A 86 -8.78 -8.39 9.87
C LEU A 86 -7.99 -7.21 10.40
N LEU A 87 -7.12 -7.46 11.38
CA LEU A 87 -6.16 -6.47 11.84
C LEU A 87 -5.11 -6.24 10.75
N CYS A 88 -5.02 -4.99 10.30
CA CYS A 88 -4.06 -4.52 9.32
C CYS A 88 -3.08 -3.55 9.99
N CYS A 89 -1.79 -3.79 9.80
CA CYS A 89 -0.72 -2.88 10.21
C CYS A 89 0.01 -2.37 8.97
N ALA A 90 0.06 -1.05 8.80
CA ALA A 90 0.70 -0.38 7.68
C ALA A 90 1.91 0.45 8.16
N VAL A 91 3.07 0.23 7.55
CA VAL A 91 4.32 0.95 7.81
C VAL A 91 4.99 1.34 6.50
N HIS A 92 5.93 2.29 6.51
CA HIS A 92 6.75 2.55 5.32
C HIS A 92 7.82 1.47 5.15
N ASP A 93 8.62 1.23 6.19
CA ASP A 93 9.68 0.23 6.17
C ASP A 93 9.25 -0.97 7.00
N LYS A 94 9.28 -2.16 6.39
CA LYS A 94 8.97 -3.43 7.07
C LYS A 94 9.82 -3.65 8.33
N ALA A 95 11.03 -3.09 8.38
CA ALA A 95 11.90 -3.15 9.56
C ALA A 95 11.37 -2.35 10.76
N GLU A 96 10.32 -1.55 10.60
CA GLU A 96 9.64 -0.81 11.69
C GLU A 96 8.51 -1.61 12.36
N LEU A 97 8.21 -2.81 11.84
CA LEU A 97 7.28 -3.73 12.50
C LEU A 97 7.91 -4.29 13.78
N THR A 98 7.18 -4.22 14.88
CA THR A 98 7.52 -4.87 16.14
C THR A 98 7.03 -6.31 16.16
N ARG A 99 7.48 -7.07 17.16
CA ARG A 99 6.96 -8.41 17.41
C ARG A 99 5.45 -8.41 17.62
N ASP A 100 4.95 -7.47 18.42
CA ASP A 100 3.53 -7.34 18.72
C ASP A 100 2.70 -7.06 17.45
N ASP A 101 3.20 -6.22 16.53
CA ASP A 101 2.50 -6.00 15.26
C ASP A 101 2.36 -7.29 14.45
N ILE A 102 3.43 -8.07 14.36
CA ILE A 102 3.49 -9.32 13.58
C ILE A 102 2.66 -10.43 14.23
N GLU A 103 2.57 -10.43 15.56
CA GLU A 103 1.78 -11.40 16.31
C GLU A 103 0.28 -11.13 16.19
N ASN A 104 -0.13 -9.86 16.14
CA ASN A 104 -1.55 -9.48 16.20
C ASN A 104 -2.18 -9.15 14.83
N ALA A 105 -1.41 -8.70 13.84
CA ALA A 105 -1.95 -8.35 12.52
C ALA A 105 -1.97 -9.55 11.55
N THR A 106 -3.06 -9.66 10.78
CA THR A 106 -3.16 -10.59 9.65
C THR A 106 -2.58 -9.98 8.38
N LEU A 107 -2.80 -8.68 8.15
CA LEU A 107 -2.30 -7.94 7.00
C LEU A 107 -1.19 -6.98 7.42
N LEU A 108 -0.03 -7.08 6.77
CA LEU A 108 1.15 -6.27 7.04
C LEU A 108 1.53 -5.52 5.77
N LEU A 109 1.03 -4.29 5.63
CA LEU A 109 1.27 -3.46 4.45
C LEU A 109 2.58 -2.70 4.63
N HIS A 110 3.45 -2.73 3.63
CA HIS A 110 4.68 -1.95 3.68
C HIS A 110 5.12 -1.36 2.35
N GLY A 111 5.74 -0.19 2.42
CA GLY A 111 6.49 0.43 1.34
C GLY A 111 7.92 -0.11 1.26
N ARG A 112 8.84 0.75 0.79
CA ARG A 112 10.29 0.52 0.72
C ARG A 112 10.63 -0.85 0.09
N ALA A 113 9.86 -1.23 -0.93
CA ALA A 113 10.02 -2.50 -1.61
C ALA A 113 10.39 -2.25 -3.08
N ALA A 114 11.44 -2.92 -3.56
CA ALA A 114 11.89 -2.76 -4.94
C ALA A 114 10.89 -3.31 -5.97
N ARG A 115 10.05 -4.26 -5.55
CA ARG A 115 9.00 -4.91 -6.34
C ARG A 115 7.74 -5.09 -5.50
N ALA A 116 6.59 -5.18 -6.16
CA ALA A 116 5.37 -5.61 -5.52
C ALA A 116 5.47 -7.07 -5.07
N ALA A 117 4.78 -7.44 -4.00
CA ALA A 117 4.77 -8.81 -3.50
C ALA A 117 3.58 -9.06 -2.56
N LEU A 118 3.08 -10.30 -2.57
CA LEU A 118 2.13 -10.87 -1.62
C LEU A 118 2.74 -12.14 -1.01
N VAL A 119 3.13 -12.08 0.26
CA VAL A 119 3.84 -13.19 0.92
C VAL A 119 3.09 -13.66 2.15
N GLY A 120 2.52 -14.86 2.08
CA GLY A 120 1.90 -15.55 3.22
C GLY A 120 2.93 -16.25 4.09
N ILE A 121 2.89 -16.03 5.40
CA ILE A 121 3.72 -16.71 6.42
C ILE A 121 2.81 -17.08 7.59
N GLY A 122 2.38 -18.35 7.65
CA GLY A 122 1.38 -18.78 8.64
C GLY A 122 0.10 -17.93 8.55
N PRO A 123 -0.43 -17.41 9.67
CA PRO A 123 -1.61 -16.52 9.70
C PRO A 123 -1.41 -15.10 9.15
N ARG A 124 -0.22 -14.76 8.64
CA ARG A 124 0.13 -13.38 8.26
C ARG A 124 0.35 -13.27 6.76
N CYS A 125 -0.01 -12.12 6.21
CA CYS A 125 0.26 -11.77 4.82
C CYS A 125 0.98 -10.42 4.76
N PHE A 126 2.19 -10.44 4.21
CA PHE A 126 2.98 -9.24 3.95
C PHE A 126 2.69 -8.76 2.53
N VAL A 127 2.36 -7.48 2.38
CA VAL A 127 1.93 -6.90 1.11
C VAL A 127 2.73 -5.65 0.80
N ALA A 128 3.29 -5.58 -0.40
CA ALA A 128 3.97 -4.39 -0.92
C ALA A 128 3.46 -4.05 -2.32
N PRO A 129 3.19 -2.76 -2.63
CA PRO A 129 2.74 -2.34 -3.96
C PRO A 129 3.87 -2.18 -4.99
N GLY A 130 5.12 -2.31 -4.55
CA GLY A 130 6.26 -1.82 -5.32
C GLY A 130 6.41 -0.30 -5.15
N ARG A 131 6.87 0.38 -6.19
CA ARG A 131 7.20 1.81 -6.18
C ARG A 131 6.56 2.50 -7.37
N VAL A 132 6.01 3.69 -7.16
CA VAL A 132 5.43 4.49 -8.24
C VAL A 132 6.49 5.18 -9.09
N ARG A 133 7.73 5.34 -8.59
CA ARG A 133 8.81 5.89 -9.39
C ARG A 133 9.50 4.83 -10.24
N ALA A 134 10.07 5.25 -11.37
CA ALA A 134 10.97 4.41 -12.13
C ALA A 134 12.21 4.05 -11.30
N ALA A 135 12.61 2.78 -11.38
CA ALA A 135 13.90 2.34 -10.86
C ALA A 135 15.02 2.93 -11.73
N ALA A 136 16.14 3.31 -11.10
CA ALA A 136 17.37 3.50 -11.86
C ALA A 136 17.77 2.13 -12.44
N VAL A 137 18.05 2.07 -13.74
CA VAL A 137 18.43 0.83 -14.42
C VAL A 137 19.89 0.55 -14.11
N ALA A 138 20.16 -0.51 -13.34
CA ALA A 138 21.52 -1.00 -13.18
C ALA A 138 21.91 -1.81 -14.44
N PRO A 139 23.17 -1.74 -14.91
CA PRO A 139 23.64 -2.52 -16.05
C PRO A 139 23.34 -4.01 -15.87
N GLY A 140 22.74 -4.65 -16.88
CA GLY A 140 22.43 -6.08 -16.86
C GLY A 140 21.16 -6.48 -16.10
N THR A 141 20.36 -5.51 -15.62
CA THR A 141 19.08 -5.79 -14.96
C THR A 141 17.91 -5.24 -15.77
N SER A 142 16.81 -6.01 -15.84
CA SER A 142 15.53 -5.46 -16.31
C SER A 142 14.90 -4.69 -15.14
N PRO A 143 14.62 -3.38 -15.29
CA PRO A 143 14.00 -2.61 -14.21
C PRO A 143 12.57 -3.09 -13.96
N GLU A 144 12.20 -3.25 -12.68
CA GLU A 144 10.78 -3.42 -12.33
C GLU A 144 10.04 -2.13 -12.74
N PRO A 145 8.96 -2.23 -13.52
CA PRO A 145 8.21 -1.06 -13.95
C PRO A 145 7.60 -0.32 -12.74
N PRO A 146 7.41 1.01 -12.85
CA PRO A 146 6.59 1.76 -11.91
C PRO A 146 5.23 1.11 -11.71
N SER A 147 4.84 0.93 -10.46
CA SER A 147 3.61 0.19 -10.13
C SER A 147 2.88 0.75 -8.92
N CYS A 148 1.59 0.45 -8.90
CA CYS A 148 0.73 0.47 -7.73
C CYS A 148 0.01 -0.89 -7.66
N ALA A 149 -0.78 -1.12 -6.63
CA ALA A 149 -1.49 -2.39 -6.52
C ALA A 149 -2.90 -2.26 -5.94
N VAL A 150 -3.76 -3.20 -6.31
CA VAL A 150 -5.06 -3.42 -5.69
C VAL A 150 -5.00 -4.73 -4.92
N LEU A 151 -5.23 -4.66 -3.62
CA LEU A 151 -5.41 -5.80 -2.74
C LEU A 151 -6.91 -6.07 -2.57
N GLU A 152 -7.35 -7.21 -3.05
CA GLU A 152 -8.70 -7.73 -2.81
C GLU A 152 -8.67 -8.65 -1.59
N ILE A 153 -9.53 -8.34 -0.62
CA ILE A 153 -9.78 -9.15 0.57
C ILE A 153 -11.13 -9.83 0.37
N GLY A 154 -11.12 -11.16 0.38
CA GLY A 154 -12.31 -12.00 0.19
C GLY A 154 -12.30 -13.25 1.06
N PRO A 155 -13.35 -14.09 0.96
CA PRO A 155 -13.52 -15.25 1.82
C PRO A 155 -12.41 -16.29 1.67
N ASP A 156 -11.85 -16.42 0.46
CA ASP A 156 -10.81 -17.40 0.14
C ASP A 156 -9.39 -16.89 0.41
N GLY A 157 -9.24 -15.64 0.85
CA GLY A 157 -7.96 -15.00 1.11
C GLY A 157 -7.76 -13.68 0.39
N PHE A 158 -6.53 -13.50 -0.07
CA PHE A 158 -6.02 -12.25 -0.60
C PHE A 158 -5.62 -12.42 -2.06
N ALA A 159 -5.98 -11.45 -2.89
CA ALA A 159 -5.46 -11.32 -4.24
C ALA A 159 -4.82 -9.95 -4.42
N LEU A 160 -3.56 -9.92 -4.84
CA LEU A 160 -2.85 -8.68 -5.16
C LEU A 160 -2.73 -8.56 -6.67
N THR A 161 -3.42 -7.59 -7.26
CA THR A 161 -3.23 -7.22 -8.66
C THR A 161 -2.26 -6.03 -8.73
N VAL A 162 -1.10 -6.25 -9.35
CA VAL A 162 -0.06 -5.25 -9.56
C VAL A 162 -0.31 -4.57 -10.91
N LEU A 163 -0.43 -3.25 -10.87
CA LEU A 163 -0.82 -2.43 -12.02
C LEU A 163 0.31 -1.47 -12.39
N GLY A 164 0.57 -1.34 -13.69
CA GLY A 164 1.34 -0.24 -14.24
C GLY A 164 0.61 1.08 -14.05
N LEU A 165 1.33 2.19 -14.19
CA LEU A 165 0.75 3.53 -14.06
C LEU A 165 -0.13 3.96 -15.24
N ASP A 166 -0.15 3.14 -16.30
CA ASP A 166 -1.10 3.19 -17.40
C ASP A 166 -2.39 2.40 -17.11
N GLY A 167 -2.40 1.60 -16.03
CA GLY A 167 -3.50 0.73 -15.63
C GLY A 167 -3.42 -0.69 -16.19
N ALA A 168 -2.35 -1.04 -16.92
CA ALA A 168 -2.14 -2.40 -17.39
C ALA A 168 -1.83 -3.35 -16.23
N GLU A 169 -2.42 -4.55 -16.23
CA GLU A 169 -2.05 -5.58 -15.26
C GLU A 169 -0.66 -6.11 -15.58
N LEU A 170 0.26 -5.97 -14.62
CA LEU A 170 1.62 -6.48 -14.72
C LEU A 170 1.72 -7.89 -14.16
N ARG A 171 1.00 -8.15 -13.07
CA ARG A 171 1.01 -9.43 -12.35
C ARG A 171 -0.18 -9.55 -11.43
N ARG A 172 -0.58 -10.79 -11.14
CA ARG A 172 -1.54 -11.11 -10.07
C ARG A 172 -1.01 -12.22 -9.19
N GLU A 173 -1.06 -12.00 -7.89
CA GLU A 173 -0.63 -12.95 -6.85
C GLU A 173 -1.81 -13.29 -5.94
N ARG A 174 -1.82 -14.49 -5.37
CA ARG A 174 -2.84 -14.92 -4.41
C ARG A 174 -2.20 -15.56 -3.19
N ALA A 175 -2.78 -15.32 -2.03
CA ALA A 175 -2.45 -15.98 -0.78
C ALA A 175 -3.74 -16.42 -0.09
N ALA A 176 -3.77 -17.65 0.40
CA ALA A 176 -4.94 -18.16 1.13
C ALA A 176 -5.11 -17.40 2.46
N ALA A 177 -6.36 -17.16 2.85
CA ALA A 177 -6.65 -16.83 4.25
C ALA A 177 -6.35 -18.08 5.07
N THR A 178 -5.31 -18.01 5.89
CA THR A 178 -5.03 -19.04 6.88
C THR A 178 -6.06 -18.88 8.00
N GLY A 179 -6.98 -19.85 8.08
CA GLY A 179 -8.18 -19.79 8.91
C GLY A 179 -7.92 -19.33 10.35
N GLY A 180 -8.36 -18.12 10.68
CA GLY A 180 -8.45 -17.58 12.03
C GLY A 180 -9.65 -18.14 12.78
N GLY A 181 -9.69 -19.46 13.00
CA GLY A 181 -10.66 -20.12 13.87
C GLY A 181 -10.37 -19.93 15.37
N GLY A 182 -9.71 -18.84 15.76
CA GLY A 182 -9.46 -18.50 17.14
C GLY A 182 -10.55 -17.55 17.64
N ARG A 183 -11.60 -18.08 18.26
CA ARG A 183 -12.52 -17.26 19.07
C ARG A 183 -11.68 -16.55 20.14
N LEU A 184 -11.57 -15.23 20.03
CA LEU A 184 -11.20 -14.38 21.16
C LEU A 184 -12.27 -14.55 22.25
N SER A 185 -12.03 -15.43 23.22
CA SER A 185 -12.78 -15.45 24.47
C SER A 185 -12.12 -14.48 25.43
N VAL A 186 -12.79 -13.37 25.74
CA VAL A 186 -12.45 -12.56 26.91
C VAL A 186 -13.00 -13.32 28.13
N ARG A 187 -12.13 -13.66 29.08
CA ARG A 187 -12.51 -14.10 30.42
C ARG A 187 -12.38 -12.93 31.37
#